data_AF-A0A351KHE4-F1
#
_entry.id   AF-A0A351KHE4-F1
#
_cell.length_a   1.000
_cell.length_b   1.000
_cell.length_c   1.000
_cell.angle_alpha   90.00
_cell.angle_beta   90.00
_cell.angle_gamma   90.00
#
_symmetry.space_group_name_H-M   'P 1'
#
loop_
_entity.id
_entity.type
_entity.pdbx_description
1 polymer ?
#
loop_
_entity_poly.entity_id
_entity_poly.type
_entity_poly.pdbx_seq_one_letter_code
_entity_poly.pdbx_strand_id
1 'polypeptide(L)' 'FGGLDILGFRLQKYDMHVSQYMIDMLPYAATIFVLIMISMRKKKEYMPPKELGNAYFREER' A
#
# COMPACT_ATOMS: atom_id res chain seq x y z
N PHE A 1 -11.35 -12.78 -0.70
CA PHE A 1 -12.11 -11.59 -0.25
C PHE A 1 -13.54 -11.87 -0.65
N GLY A 2 -14.40 -12.39 0.24
CA GLY A 2 -15.62 -13.11 -0.18
C GLY A 2 -16.55 -12.35 -1.15
N GLY A 3 -16.60 -11.01 -1.08
CA GLY A 3 -17.35 -10.19 -2.03
C GLY A 3 -16.75 -10.11 -3.44
N LEU A 4 -15.41 -10.11 -3.58
CA LEU A 4 -14.72 -10.13 -4.87
C LEU A 4 -14.88 -11.48 -5.56
N ASP A 5 -14.90 -12.55 -4.78
CA ASP A 5 -15.03 -13.92 -5.29
C ASP A 5 -16.41 -14.10 -5.98
N ILE A 6 -17.48 -13.52 -5.41
CA ILE A 6 -18.83 -13.49 -5.99
C ILE A 6 -18.87 -12.67 -7.30
N LEU A 7 -18.12 -11.57 -7.36
CA LEU A 7 -18.03 -10.75 -8.57
C LEU A 7 -17.28 -11.49 -9.68
N GLY A 8 -16.18 -12.19 -9.37
CA GLY A 8 -15.47 -13.05 -10.31
C GLY A 8 -16.35 -14.14 -10.90
N PHE A 9 -17.12 -14.82 -10.05
CA PHE A 9 -18.09 -15.82 -10.48
C PHE A 9 -19.20 -15.25 -11.38
N ARG A 10 -19.69 -14.03 -11.09
CA ARG A 10 -20.67 -13.35 -11.95
C ARG A 10 -20.07 -12.85 -13.27
N LEU A 11 -18.79 -12.50 -13.30
CA LEU A 11 -18.11 -12.05 -14.51
C LEU A 11 -17.83 -13.21 -15.48
N GLN A 12 -17.50 -14.40 -14.95
CA GLN A 12 -17.39 -15.63 -15.75
C GLN A 12 -18.69 -15.97 -16.48
N LYS A 13 -19.85 -15.61 -15.92
CA LYS A 13 -21.18 -15.78 -16.56
C LYS A 13 -21.33 -14.97 -17.86
N TYR A 14 -20.53 -13.92 -18.06
CA TYR A 14 -20.56 -13.08 -19.27
C TYR A 14 -19.53 -13.52 -20.33
N ASP A 15 -19.05 -14.77 -20.26
CA ASP A 15 -18.07 -15.38 -21.19
C ASP A 15 -16.69 -14.67 -21.23
N MET A 16 -16.47 -13.77 -20.27
CA MET A 16 -15.15 -13.21 -20.01
C MET A 16 -14.31 -14.24 -19.28
N HIS A 17 -13.39 -14.86 -20.01
CA HIS A 17 -12.39 -15.81 -19.52
C HIS A 17 -11.30 -15.10 -18.70
N VAL A 18 -11.69 -14.30 -17.72
CA VAL A 18 -10.77 -13.71 -16.76
C VAL A 18 -10.43 -14.77 -15.72
N SER A 19 -9.14 -15.04 -15.57
CA SER A 19 -8.64 -15.98 -14.56
C SER A 19 -9.06 -15.51 -13.16
N GLN A 20 -9.71 -16.39 -12.40
CA GLN A 20 -10.14 -16.12 -11.02
C GLN A 20 -8.95 -15.67 -10.15
N TYR A 21 -7.77 -16.24 -10.41
CA TYR A 21 -6.52 -15.85 -9.76
C TYR A 21 -6.21 -14.34 -9.87
N MET A 22 -6.55 -13.71 -10.99
CA MET A 22 -6.31 -12.27 -11.19
C MET A 22 -7.21 -11.41 -10.30
N ILE A 23 -8.44 -11.87 -10.04
CA ILE A 23 -9.41 -11.22 -9.15
C ILE A 23 -9.03 -11.46 -7.69
N ASP A 24 -8.57 -12.67 -7.37
CA ASP A 24 -8.11 -13.02 -6.02
C ASP A 24 -6.88 -12.22 -5.60
N MET A 25 -6.05 -11.77 -6.57
CA MET A 25 -4.88 -10.93 -6.33
C MET A 25 -5.19 -9.43 -6.22
N LEU A 26 -6.38 -8.99 -6.66
CA LEU A 26 -6.80 -7.59 -6.68
C LEU A 26 -6.69 -6.85 -5.32
N PRO A 27 -7.04 -7.45 -4.16
CA PRO A 27 -6.88 -6.76 -2.88
C PRO A 27 -5.41 -6.56 -2.48
N TYR A 28 -4.49 -7.42 -2.92
CA TYR A 28 -3.05 -7.25 -2.70
C TYR A 28 -2.52 -6.09 -3.55
N ALA A 29 -2.93 -6.03 -4.83
CA ALA A 29 -2.59 -4.91 -5.71
C ALA A 29 -3.13 -3.58 -5.15
N ALA A 30 -4.36 -3.55 -4.65
CA ALA A 30 -4.95 -2.40 -3.98
C ALA A 30 -4.14 -1.99 -2.74
N THR A 31 -3.68 -2.96 -1.94
CA THR A 31 -2.83 -2.69 -0.76
C THR A 31 -1.51 -2.05 -1.15
N ILE A 32 -0.81 -2.60 -2.15
CA ILE A 32 0.44 -2.04 -2.67
C ILE A 32 0.21 -0.61 -3.17
N PHE A 33 -0.87 -0.37 -3.91
CA PHE A 33 -1.22 0.95 -4.40
C PHE A 33 -1.45 1.95 -3.26
N VAL A 34 -2.20 1.56 -2.21
CA VAL A 34 -2.41 2.39 -1.02
C VAL A 34 -1.10 2.69 -0.31
N LEU A 35 -0.21 1.71 -0.17
CA LEU A 35 1.11 1.90 0.45
C LEU A 35 1.96 2.88 -0.36
N ILE A 36 1.98 2.78 -1.69
CA ILE A 36 2.67 3.73 -2.56
C ILE A 36 2.09 5.14 -2.35
N MET A 37 0.76 5.28 -2.41
CA MET A 37 0.10 6.56 -2.21
C MET A 37 0.39 7.18 -0.84
N ILE A 38 0.38 6.38 0.23
CA ILE A 38 0.72 6.86 1.59
C ILE A 38 2.20 7.20 1.68
N SER A 39 3.09 6.38 1.11
CA SER A 39 4.55 6.63 1.11
C SER A 39 4.91 7.92 0.39
N MET A 40 4.21 8.24 -0.71
CA MET A 40 4.37 9.51 -1.42
C MET A 40 3.91 10.72 -0.61
N ARG A 41 3.04 10.55 0.40
CA ARG A 41 2.59 11.65 1.25
C ARG A 41 3.67 12.00 2.28
N LYS A 42 4.43 13.06 1.98
CA LYS A 42 5.36 13.69 2.92
C LYS A 42 4.60 14.43 4.03
N LYS A 43 4.16 13.73 5.07
CA LYS A 43 3.67 14.37 6.30
C LYS A 43 4.82 14.59 7.27
N LYS A 44 4.76 15.70 8.01
CA LYS A 44 5.72 16.05 9.08
C LYS A 44 5.83 14.94 10.14
N GLU A 45 4.74 14.22 10.39
CA GLU A 45 4.67 13.07 11.30
C GLU A 45 5.54 11.87 10.87
N TYR A 46 5.78 11.72 9.56
CA TYR A 46 6.57 10.63 8.99
C TYR A 46 8.01 11.03 8.68
N MET A 47 8.39 12.29 8.96
CA MET A 47 9.76 12.76 8.75
C MET A 47 10.65 12.35 9.93
N PRO A 48 11.93 12.01 9.68
CA PRO A 48 12.88 11.81 10.76
C PRO A 48 13.03 13.09 11.61
N PRO A 49 13.40 12.96 12.89
CA PRO A 49 13.68 14.12 13.72
C PRO A 49 14.75 15.00 13.07
N LYS A 50 14.61 16.32 13.18
CA LYS A 50 15.52 17.29 12.52
C LYS A 50 16.98 17.11 12.90
N GLU A 51 17.24 16.65 14.13
CA GLU A 51 18.57 16.40 14.67
C GLU A 51 19.11 15.00 14.33
N LEU A 52 18.38 14.18 13.55
CA LEU A 52 18.86 12.88 13.13
C LEU A 52 20.10 13.04 12.23
N GLY A 53 21.26 12.63 12.74
CA GLY A 53 22.54 12.74 12.03
C GLY A 53 23.39 13.94 12.41
N ASN A 54 22.89 14.85 13.25
CA ASN A 54 23.69 15.93 13.81
C ASN A 54 24.46 15.44 15.03
N ALA A 55 25.77 15.71 15.08
CA ALA A 55 26.58 15.38 16.26
C ALA A 55 26.18 16.27 17.44
N TYR A 56 25.99 15.66 18.61
CA TYR A 56 25.72 16.41 19.85
C TYR A 56 26.91 17.32 20.19
N PHE A 57 26.65 18.62 20.32
CA PHE A 57 27.65 19.57 20.79
C PHE A 57 27.83 19.43 22.30
N ARG A 58 29.03 19.04 22.73
CA ARG A 58 29.40 18.98 24.15
C ARG A 58 30.03 20.33 24.51
N GLU A 59 29.41 21.07 25.42
CA GLU A 59 30.04 22.25 26.03
C GLU A 59 31.22 21.80 26.90
N GLU A 60 32.38 22.45 26.75
CA GLU A 60 33.55 22.23 27.61
C GLU A 60 33.25 22.79 29.01
N ARG A 61 33.45 21.96 30.06
CA ARG A 61 33.29 22.35 31.47
C ARG A 61 34.57 22.90 32.05
#